data_AF-A0A2S6HEY1-F1
#
_entry.id   AF-A0A2S6HEY1-F1
#
_cell.length_a   1.000
_cell.length_b   1.000
_cell.length_c   1.000
_cell.angle_alpha   90.00
_cell.angle_beta   90.00
_cell.angle_gamma   90.00
#
_symmetry.space_group_name_H-M   'P 1'
#
loop_
_entity.id
_entity.type
_entity.pdbx_description
1 polymer ?
#
loop_
_entity_poly.entity_id
_entity_poly.type
_entity_poly.pdbx_seq_one_letter_code
_entity_poly.pdbx_strand_id
1 'polypeptide(L)'
;MIDDILSNPYNIAGALILPCFVAYLVWRNNYKTCHATTSAAFRAAFADAFLRLTASGEATSIIIFQNHNGHLAAIIAFRPYVAWYRRRSFESAANEYSLQANIQQAKGPLEALAFDFTSEAQSQRAALLASIKKLLNHASAT
;
A
#
# COMPACT_ATOMS: atom_id res chain seq x y z
N MET A 1 -31.63 -44.35 -3.26
CA MET A 1 -30.80 -43.14 -3.51
C MET A 1 -30.93 -42.10 -2.41
N ILE A 2 -32.14 -41.63 -2.05
CA ILE A 2 -32.30 -40.71 -0.90
C ILE A 2 -32.05 -41.44 0.44
N ASP A 3 -32.42 -42.72 0.55
CA ASP A 3 -32.19 -43.51 1.78
C ASP A 3 -30.72 -43.87 2.02
N ASP A 4 -29.90 -44.02 0.96
CA ASP A 4 -28.43 -44.18 1.05
C ASP A 4 -27.74 -42.89 1.50
N ILE A 5 -28.33 -41.74 1.16
CA ILE A 5 -27.83 -40.42 1.53
C ILE A 5 -28.10 -40.16 3.02
N LEU A 6 -29.23 -40.63 3.55
CA LEU A 6 -29.60 -40.46 4.96
C LEU A 6 -28.93 -41.48 5.89
N SER A 7 -28.52 -42.65 5.38
CA SER A 7 -27.92 -43.72 6.19
C SER A 7 -26.42 -43.55 6.45
N ASN A 8 -25.73 -42.69 5.70
CA ASN A 8 -24.33 -42.36 5.97
C ASN A 8 -24.02 -40.85 5.81
N PRO A 9 -24.54 -40.00 6.72
CA PRO A 9 -24.36 -38.56 6.66
C PRO A 9 -22.88 -38.15 6.72
N TYR A 10 -22.01 -39.00 7.27
CA TYR A 10 -20.57 -38.76 7.35
C TYR A 10 -19.87 -38.82 5.99
N ASN A 11 -20.30 -39.70 5.07
CA ASN A 11 -19.73 -39.76 3.73
C ASN A 11 -20.08 -38.51 2.90
N ILE A 12 -21.30 -37.98 3.06
CA ILE A 12 -21.74 -36.76 2.38
C ILE A 12 -21.11 -35.53 3.00
N ALA A 13 -21.08 -35.46 4.34
CA ALA A 13 -20.42 -34.38 5.05
C ALA A 13 -18.92 -34.34 4.72
N GLY A 14 -18.24 -35.49 4.68
CA GLY A 14 -16.84 -35.60 4.27
C GLY A 14 -16.60 -35.14 2.83
N ALA A 15 -17.48 -35.55 1.89
CA ALA A 15 -17.41 -35.14 0.49
C ALA A 15 -17.63 -33.63 0.27
N LEU A 16 -18.34 -32.94 1.15
CA LEU A 16 -18.58 -31.49 1.07
C LEU A 16 -17.56 -30.68 1.88
N ILE A 17 -17.20 -31.12 3.08
CA ILE A 17 -16.31 -30.39 3.99
C ILE A 17 -14.88 -30.40 3.47
N LEU A 18 -14.40 -31.54 2.95
CA LEU A 18 -13.02 -31.68 2.46
C LEU A 18 -12.71 -30.70 1.31
N PRO A 19 -13.49 -30.60 0.22
CA PRO A 19 -13.21 -29.63 -0.85
C PRO A 19 -13.36 -28.18 -0.37
N CYS A 20 -14.30 -27.88 0.54
CA CYS A 20 -14.41 -26.56 1.15
C CYS A 20 -13.15 -26.19 1.94
N PHE A 21 -12.61 -27.13 2.71
CA PHE A 21 -11.40 -26.93 3.50
C PHE A 21 -10.16 -26.76 2.62
N VAL A 22 -10.02 -27.57 1.57
CA VAL A 22 -8.92 -27.43 0.59
C VAL A 22 -9.03 -26.08 -0.14
N ALA A 23 -10.21 -25.69 -0.60
CA ALA A 23 -10.44 -24.39 -1.22
C ALA A 23 -10.09 -23.23 -0.27
N TYR A 24 -10.44 -23.35 1.01
CA TYR A 24 -10.05 -22.40 2.04
C TYR A 24 -8.52 -22.30 2.21
N LEU A 25 -7.81 -23.44 2.26
CA LEU A 25 -6.34 -23.43 2.37
C LEU A 25 -5.67 -22.79 1.15
N VAL A 26 -6.17 -23.08 -0.07
CA VAL A 26 -5.68 -22.45 -1.31
C VAL A 26 -5.92 -20.94 -1.28
N TRP A 27 -7.13 -20.50 -0.94
CA TRP A 27 -7.44 -19.08 -0.80
C TRP A 27 -6.54 -18.40 0.24
N ARG A 28 -6.36 -19.02 1.40
CA ARG A 28 -5.52 -18.49 2.49
C ARG A 28 -4.05 -18.36 2.07
N ASN A 29 -3.50 -19.36 1.39
CA ASN A 29 -2.13 -19.32 0.91
C ASN A 29 -1.95 -18.26 -0.18
N ASN A 30 -2.88 -18.19 -1.14
CA ASN A 30 -2.86 -17.15 -2.17
C ASN A 30 -2.96 -15.75 -1.56
N TYR A 31 -3.83 -15.56 -0.56
CA TYR A 31 -3.94 -14.30 0.16
C TYR A 31 -2.61 -13.89 0.80
N LYS A 32 -1.92 -14.81 1.50
CA LYS A 32 -0.60 -14.55 2.10
C LYS A 32 0.45 -14.18 1.07
N THR A 33 0.51 -14.91 -0.05
CA THR A 33 1.45 -14.64 -1.13
C THR A 33 1.17 -13.28 -1.76
N CYS A 34 -0.07 -12.98 -2.13
CA CYS A 34 -0.46 -11.69 -2.70
C CYS A 34 -0.21 -10.53 -1.74
N HIS A 35 -0.47 -10.73 -0.45
CA HIS A 35 -0.17 -9.75 0.59
C HIS A 35 1.34 -9.47 0.68
N ALA A 36 2.18 -10.52 0.70
CA ALA A 36 3.63 -10.38 0.76
C ALA A 36 4.20 -9.70 -0.49
N THR A 37 3.76 -10.08 -1.69
CA THR A 37 4.22 -9.48 -2.95
C THR A 37 3.78 -8.01 -3.05
N THR A 38 2.54 -7.70 -2.69
CA THR A 38 2.03 -6.32 -2.71
C THR A 38 2.72 -5.46 -1.66
N SER A 39 2.99 -5.99 -0.46
CA SER A 39 3.77 -5.28 0.57
C SER A 39 5.20 -5.01 0.11
N ALA A 40 5.86 -5.97 -0.54
CA ALA A 40 7.20 -5.77 -1.10
C ALA A 40 7.20 -4.71 -2.21
N ALA A 41 6.24 -4.77 -3.14
CA ALA A 41 6.11 -3.77 -4.21
C ALA A 41 5.81 -2.38 -3.65
N PHE A 42 4.94 -2.28 -2.64
CA PHE A 42 4.63 -1.03 -1.94
C PHE A 42 5.87 -0.45 -1.26
N ARG A 43 6.60 -1.25 -0.50
CA ARG A 43 7.84 -0.82 0.16
C ARG A 43 8.88 -0.37 -0.86
N ALA A 44 9.07 -1.11 -1.95
CA ALA A 44 10.02 -0.76 -3.00
C ALA A 44 9.70 0.61 -3.64
N ALA A 45 8.43 0.85 -3.97
CA ALA A 45 7.99 2.11 -4.56
C ALA A 45 8.29 3.31 -3.64
N PHE A 46 7.98 3.18 -2.35
CA PHE A 46 8.20 4.25 -1.37
C PHE A 46 9.64 4.35 -0.84
N ALA A 47 10.41 3.27 -0.87
CA ALA A 47 11.80 3.25 -0.41
C ALA A 47 12.72 4.05 -1.35
N ASP A 48 12.56 3.93 -2.66
CA ASP A 48 13.30 4.73 -3.63
C ASP A 48 13.03 6.23 -3.42
N ALA A 49 11.76 6.62 -3.33
CA ALA A 49 11.38 8.00 -3.06
C ALA A 49 11.91 8.50 -1.71
N PHE A 50 11.83 7.68 -0.66
CA PHE A 50 12.37 8.03 0.66
C PHE A 50 13.89 8.24 0.65
N LEU A 51 14.63 7.36 -0.03
CA LEU A 51 16.08 7.48 -0.17
C LEU A 51 16.48 8.72 -0.97
N ARG A 52 15.81 9.01 -2.09
CA ARG A 52 16.05 10.24 -2.85
C ARG A 52 15.75 11.49 -2.03
N LEU A 53 14.62 11.49 -1.32
CA LEU A 53 14.24 12.59 -0.43
C LEU A 53 15.15 12.76 0.79
N THR A 54 15.91 11.75 1.20
CA THR A 54 16.82 11.86 2.35
C THR A 54 18.29 12.05 1.97
N ALA A 55 18.75 11.47 0.85
CA ALA A 55 20.16 11.38 0.50
C ALA A 55 20.57 12.15 -0.76
N SER A 56 19.71 12.30 -1.77
CA SER A 56 20.17 12.80 -3.09
C SER A 56 20.18 14.32 -3.22
N GLY A 57 19.65 15.07 -2.24
CA GLY A 57 19.46 16.51 -2.37
C GLY A 57 18.54 16.92 -3.53
N GLU A 58 17.92 15.95 -4.22
CA GLU A 58 17.00 16.21 -5.32
C GLU A 58 15.83 17.06 -4.86
N ALA A 59 15.34 17.85 -5.81
CA ALA A 59 14.11 18.58 -5.73
C ALA A 59 12.94 17.61 -5.45
N THR A 60 12.16 17.90 -4.41
CA THR A 60 10.99 17.12 -4.00
C THR A 60 9.99 17.02 -5.16
N SER A 61 9.87 18.11 -5.91
CA SER A 61 9.01 18.24 -7.08
C SER A 61 9.34 17.24 -8.19
N ILE A 62 10.63 17.01 -8.49
CA ILE A 62 11.07 16.03 -9.50
C ILE A 62 10.67 14.62 -9.09
N ILE A 63 10.93 14.26 -7.83
CA ILE A 63 10.63 12.92 -7.30
C ILE A 63 9.13 12.66 -7.35
N ILE A 64 8.31 13.64 -6.95
CA ILE A 64 6.85 13.53 -7.02
C ILE A 64 6.37 13.47 -8.47
N PHE A 65 6.86 14.33 -9.36
CA PHE A 65 6.43 14.32 -10.76
C PHE A 65 6.67 12.98 -11.46
N GLN A 66 7.82 12.36 -11.20
CA GLN A 66 8.19 11.07 -11.80
C GLN A 66 7.40 9.90 -11.19
N ASN A 67 7.21 9.89 -9.87
CA ASN A 67 6.77 8.69 -9.16
C ASN A 67 5.34 8.75 -8.60
N HIS A 68 4.65 9.90 -8.66
CA HIS A 68 3.33 10.07 -8.02
C HIS A 68 2.31 9.02 -8.45
N ASN A 69 2.18 8.77 -9.75
CA ASN A 69 1.24 7.77 -10.28
C ASN A 69 1.61 6.35 -9.81
N GLY A 70 2.91 6.04 -9.72
CA GLY A 70 3.40 4.78 -9.18
C GLY A 70 3.08 4.61 -7.69
N HIS A 71 3.23 5.67 -6.90
CA HIS A 71 2.87 5.66 -5.49
C HIS A 71 1.36 5.51 -5.27
N LEU A 72 0.53 6.19 -6.07
CA LEU A 72 -0.93 6.02 -6.01
C LEU A 72 -1.36 4.59 -6.38
N ALA A 73 -0.78 4.03 -7.44
CA ALA A 73 -1.04 2.64 -7.84
C ALA A 73 -0.64 1.66 -6.71
N ALA A 74 0.52 1.89 -6.08
CA ALA A 74 0.97 1.09 -4.93
C ALA A 74 0.01 1.22 -3.74
N ILE A 75 -0.45 2.43 -3.39
CA ILE A 75 -1.44 2.64 -2.32
C ILE A 75 -2.73 1.89 -2.62
N ILE A 76 -3.26 2.00 -3.85
CA ILE A 76 -4.50 1.32 -4.26
C ILE A 76 -4.35 -0.20 -4.19
N ALA A 77 -3.22 -0.73 -4.66
CA ALA A 77 -2.94 -2.16 -4.64
C ALA A 77 -2.80 -2.70 -3.20
N PHE A 78 -2.16 -1.94 -2.30
CA PHE A 78 -1.93 -2.36 -0.91
C PHE A 78 -3.15 -2.18 0.01
N ARG A 79 -4.04 -1.24 -0.30
CA ARG A 79 -5.22 -0.91 0.53
C ARG A 79 -6.07 -2.11 0.99
N PRO A 80 -6.37 -3.14 0.17
CA PRO A 80 -7.16 -4.31 0.59
C PRO A 80 -6.48 -5.18 1.66
N TYR A 81 -5.16 -5.06 1.77
CA TYR A 81 -4.31 -5.83 2.67
C TYR A 81 -4.07 -5.15 4.02
N VAL A 82 -4.50 -3.90 4.16
CA VAL A 82 -4.40 -3.17 5.42
C VAL A 82 -5.39 -3.75 6.43
N ALA A 83 -4.88 -4.11 7.60
CA ALA A 83 -5.72 -4.60 8.68
C ALA A 83 -6.82 -3.60 9.04
N TRP A 84 -8.05 -4.08 9.23
CA TRP A 84 -9.25 -3.25 9.39
C TRP A 84 -9.10 -2.18 10.49
N TYR A 85 -8.46 -2.51 11.60
CA TYR A 85 -8.23 -1.61 12.74
C TYR A 85 -7.19 -0.51 12.46
N ARG A 86 -6.36 -0.67 11.43
CA ARG A 86 -5.39 0.35 10.95
C ARG A 86 -5.85 1.07 9.69
N ARG A 87 -7.03 0.74 9.16
CA ARG A 87 -7.49 1.29 7.89
C ARG A 87 -7.66 2.81 7.94
N ARG A 88 -8.24 3.34 9.02
CA ARG A 88 -8.41 4.79 9.19
C ARG A 88 -7.07 5.53 9.22
N SER A 89 -6.08 5.02 9.95
CA SER A 89 -4.76 5.66 10.02
C SER A 89 -4.02 5.57 8.68
N PHE A 90 -4.18 4.46 7.95
CA PHE A 90 -3.63 4.30 6.61
C PHE A 90 -4.25 5.30 5.62
N GLU A 91 -5.59 5.43 5.58
CA GLU A 91 -6.25 6.39 4.71
C GLU A 91 -5.87 7.83 5.05
N SER A 92 -5.73 8.16 6.35
CA SER A 92 -5.23 9.47 6.78
C SER A 92 -3.83 9.73 6.23
N ALA A 93 -2.91 8.78 6.35
CA ALA A 93 -1.55 8.92 5.85
C ALA A 93 -1.50 8.99 4.31
N ALA A 94 -2.35 8.23 3.62
CA ALA A 94 -2.48 8.27 2.16
C ALA A 94 -3.03 9.62 1.68
N ASN A 95 -3.99 10.20 2.39
CA ASN A 95 -4.54 11.53 2.11
C ASN A 95 -3.53 12.64 2.42
N GLU A 96 -2.77 12.54 3.51
CA GLU A 96 -1.66 13.45 3.81
C GLU A 96 -0.61 13.41 2.68
N TYR A 97 -0.25 12.22 2.21
CA TYR A 97 0.68 12.04 1.09
C TYR A 97 0.13 12.66 -0.21
N SER A 98 -1.12 12.37 -0.57
CA SER A 98 -1.71 12.86 -1.83
C SER A 98 -1.88 14.38 -1.82
N LEU A 99 -2.27 14.97 -0.69
CA LEU A 99 -2.39 16.42 -0.55
C LEU A 99 -1.03 17.10 -0.75
N GLN A 100 0.03 16.58 -0.13
CA GLN A 100 1.38 17.13 -0.30
C GLN A 100 1.89 16.96 -1.73
N ALA A 101 1.66 15.80 -2.34
CA ALA A 101 2.04 15.56 -3.73
C ALA A 101 1.30 16.46 -4.72
N ASN A 102 0.01 16.70 -4.50
CA ASN A 102 -0.80 17.59 -5.33
C ASN A 102 -0.36 19.05 -5.21
N ILE A 103 0.03 19.52 -4.02
CA ILE A 103 0.60 20.86 -3.84
C ILE A 103 1.88 21.03 -4.67
N GLN A 104 2.70 19.98 -4.76
CA GLN A 104 3.92 20.00 -5.58
C GLN A 104 3.64 19.91 -7.08
N GLN A 105 2.60 19.18 -7.50
CA GLN A 105 2.19 19.09 -8.90
C GLN A 105 1.47 20.33 -9.43
N ALA A 106 0.74 21.05 -8.55
CA ALA A 106 0.03 22.27 -8.92
C ALA A 106 0.97 23.43 -9.24
N LYS A 107 2.21 23.39 -8.72
CA LYS A 107 3.29 24.30 -9.09
C LYS A 107 3.91 23.76 -10.38
N GLY A 108 4.02 24.60 -11.42
CA GLY A 108 4.64 24.16 -12.67
C GLY A 108 6.06 23.61 -12.44
N PRO A 109 6.61 22.73 -13.30
CA PRO A 109 7.88 22.05 -13.03
C PRO A 109 9.06 22.99 -12.76
N LEU A 110 9.06 24.18 -13.36
CA LEU A 110 10.07 25.23 -13.13
C LEU A 110 9.84 26.00 -11.81
N GLU A 111 8.58 26.27 -11.46
CA GLU A 111 8.21 26.97 -10.22
C GLU A 111 8.40 26.06 -9.00
N ALA A 112 8.14 24.76 -9.15
CA ALA A 112 8.34 23.77 -8.12
C ALA A 112 9.85 23.58 -7.79
N LEU A 113 10.70 23.62 -8.82
CA LEU A 113 12.17 23.62 -8.67
C LEU A 113 12.69 24.88 -7.96
N ALA A 114 12.15 26.06 -8.29
CA ALA A 114 12.51 27.31 -7.63
C ALA A 114 12.03 27.34 -6.16
N PHE A 115 10.86 26.74 -5.89
CA PHE A 115 10.29 26.64 -4.55
C PHE A 115 11.07 25.69 -3.65
N ASP A 116 11.66 24.62 -4.19
CA ASP A 116 12.36 23.56 -3.44
C ASP A 116 13.54 24.05 -2.57
N PHE A 117 14.06 25.27 -2.80
CA PHE A 117 15.14 25.89 -2.02
C PHE A 117 14.67 26.83 -0.90
N THR A 118 13.35 27.01 -0.75
CA THR A 118 12.78 27.86 0.31
C THR A 118 12.65 27.11 1.64
N SER A 119 12.59 27.84 2.76
CA SER A 119 12.32 27.26 4.08
C SER A 119 10.97 26.53 4.14
N GLU A 120 10.00 27.00 3.36
CA GLU A 120 8.68 26.38 3.23
C GLU A 120 8.74 25.02 2.50
N ALA A 121 9.59 24.89 1.48
CA ALA A 121 9.80 23.60 0.82
C ALA A 121 10.50 22.57 1.71
N GLN A 122 11.42 23.00 2.58
CA GLN A 122 12.02 22.10 3.56
C GLN A 122 10.98 21.53 4.54
N SER A 123 10.03 22.37 4.98
CA SER A 123 8.90 21.94 5.80
C SER A 123 7.99 20.94 5.05
N GLN A 124 7.69 21.21 3.78
CA GLN A 124 6.88 20.29 2.94
C GLN A 124 7.60 18.97 2.68
N ARG A 125 8.92 18.99 2.44
CA ARG A 125 9.77 17.80 2.32
C ARG A 125 9.74 16.97 3.59
N ALA A 126 9.85 17.60 4.76
CA ALA A 126 9.77 16.93 6.05
C ALA A 126 8.37 16.31 6.29
N ALA A 127 7.30 17.04 5.95
CA ALA A 127 5.93 16.54 6.04
C ALA A 127 5.68 15.34 5.10
N LEU A 128 6.19 15.40 3.87
CA LEU A 128 6.12 14.31 2.91
C LEU A 128 6.91 13.09 3.39
N LEU A 129 8.12 13.28 3.92
CA LEU A 129 8.89 12.20 4.53
C LEU A 129 8.16 11.56 5.72
N ALA A 130 7.49 12.37 6.54
CA ALA A 130 6.71 11.87 7.66
C ALA A 130 5.52 11.03 7.20
N SER A 131 4.78 11.46 6.17
CA SER A 131 3.65 10.69 5.63
C SER A 131 4.11 9.39 4.96
N ILE A 132 5.20 9.42 4.19
CA ILE A 132 5.83 8.22 3.62
C ILE A 132 6.26 7.26 4.72
N LYS A 133 6.88 7.75 5.80
CA LYS A 133 7.29 6.92 6.94
C LYS A 133 6.08 6.27 7.63
N LYS A 134 4.99 7.01 7.84
CA LYS A 134 3.73 6.46 8.38
C LYS A 134 3.18 5.35 7.48
N LEU A 135 3.18 5.57 6.16
CA LEU A 135 2.74 4.58 5.17
C LEU A 135 3.61 3.31 5.19
N LEU A 136 4.94 3.45 5.24
CA LEU A 136 5.86 2.33 5.33
C LEU A 136 5.68 1.50 6.61
N ASN A 137 5.35 2.15 7.74
CA ASN A 137 5.05 1.44 9.00
C ASN A 137 3.80 0.54 8.90
N HIS A 138 2.87 0.85 8.00
CA HIS A 138 1.73 -0.03 7.73
C HIS A 138 2.12 -1.24 6.90
N ALA A 139 3.12 -1.09 6.04
CA ALA A 139 3.64 -2.19 5.25
C ALA A 139 4.56 -3.11 6.07
N SER A 140 5.29 -2.61 7.08
CA SER A 140 6.28 -3.38 7.87
C SER A 140 5.70 -4.22 9.02
N ALA A 141 4.45 -3.99 9.43
CA ALA A 141 3.83 -4.67 10.57
C ALA A 141 3.32 -6.09 10.27
N THR A 142 4.00 -6.81 9.38
CA THR A 142 3.58 -8.10 8.81
C THR A 142 4.55 -9.20 9.16
#